data_AF-A0A9E3WJ54-F1
#
_entry.id   AF-A0A9E3WJ54-F1
#
_cell.length_a   1.000
_cell.length_b   1.000
_cell.length_c   1.000
_cell.angle_alpha   90.00
_cell.angle_beta   90.00
_cell.angle_gamma   90.00
#
_symmetry.space_group_name_H-M   'P 1'
#
loop_
_entity.id
_entity.type
_entity.pdbx_description
1 polymer ?
#
loop_
_entity_poly.entity_id
_entity_poly.type
_entity_poly.pdbx_seq_one_letter_code
_entity_poly.pdbx_strand_id
1 'polypeptide(L)'
;MEHPVPESTRGASLRVTLAGDGRPGPIEERIGRRLVRLLDPSSDEGIALLRSRCVELIGPEGEPLGFLSPEEASCLLRARLERRLTDPGADAAALREGLARLDAWSERLGRS
;
A
#
# COMPACT_ATOMS: atom_id res chain seq x y z
N MET A 1 -11.77 -26.17 -2.04
CA MET A 1 -12.73 -25.23 -2.66
C MET A 1 -11.92 -24.08 -3.20
N GLU A 2 -11.55 -24.17 -4.47
CA GLU A 2 -10.76 -23.16 -5.18
C GLU A 2 -11.71 -22.03 -5.56
N HIS A 3 -11.49 -20.83 -5.01
CA HIS A 3 -12.20 -19.65 -5.48
C HIS A 3 -11.66 -19.29 -6.87
N PRO A 4 -12.51 -19.23 -7.92
CA PRO A 4 -12.05 -18.82 -9.24
C PRO A 4 -11.62 -17.35 -9.18
N VAL A 5 -10.34 -17.09 -9.41
CA VAL A 5 -9.84 -15.75 -9.68
C VAL A 5 -10.43 -15.32 -11.03
N PRO A 6 -11.15 -14.19 -11.12
CA PRO A 6 -11.81 -13.79 -12.37
C PRO A 6 -10.78 -13.60 -13.50
N GLU A 7 -11.03 -14.25 -14.64
CA GLU A 7 -10.17 -14.35 -15.84
C GLU A 7 -9.89 -13.03 -16.60
N SER A 8 -10.28 -11.86 -16.07
CA SER A 8 -10.15 -10.57 -16.78
C SER A 8 -8.79 -9.85 -16.61
N THR A 9 -7.80 -10.44 -15.93
CA THR A 9 -6.53 -9.76 -15.57
C THR A 9 -5.30 -10.22 -16.35
N ARG A 10 -5.43 -10.84 -17.53
CA ARG A 10 -4.25 -11.24 -18.34
C ARG A 10 -3.43 -10.07 -18.94
N GLY A 11 -3.71 -8.82 -18.59
CA GLY A 11 -2.92 -7.65 -19.03
C GLY A 11 -3.14 -6.37 -18.23
N ALA A 12 -3.81 -6.44 -17.08
CA ALA A 12 -4.03 -5.29 -16.22
C ALA A 12 -2.98 -5.27 -15.10
N SER A 13 -2.38 -4.10 -14.87
CA SER A 13 -1.48 -3.85 -13.74
C SER A 13 -2.21 -3.05 -12.67
N LEU A 14 -2.12 -3.49 -11.42
CA LEU A 14 -2.62 -2.75 -10.27
C LEU A 14 -1.44 -2.09 -9.55
N ARG A 15 -1.56 -0.81 -9.23
CA ARG A 15 -0.52 -0.04 -8.53
C ARG A 15 -1.11 0.83 -7.45
N VAL A 16 -0.41 0.99 -6.34
CA VAL A 16 -0.78 1.95 -5.29
C VAL A 16 0.46 2.71 -4.82
N THR A 17 0.32 4.02 -4.64
CA THR A 17 1.38 4.87 -4.09
C THR A 17 1.11 5.11 -2.62
N LEU A 18 2.13 4.92 -1.80
CA LEU A 18 2.08 5.14 -0.36
C LEU A 18 2.50 6.57 -0.08
N ALA A 19 1.72 7.28 0.73
CA ALA A 19 2.10 8.59 1.22
C ALA A 19 3.26 8.49 2.23
N GLY A 20 3.92 9.62 2.51
CA GLY A 20 5.05 9.68 3.45
C GLY A 20 4.70 9.30 4.88
N ASP A 21 3.41 9.23 5.20
CA ASP A 21 2.84 8.78 6.47
C ASP A 21 2.28 7.33 6.41
N GLY A 22 2.58 6.61 5.33
CA GLY A 22 2.22 5.21 5.12
C GLY A 22 0.81 4.96 4.61
N ARG A 23 -0.03 6.00 4.41
CA ARG A 23 -1.38 5.80 3.87
C ARG A 23 -1.33 5.42 2.38
N PRO A 24 -2.02 4.36 1.94
CA PRO A 24 -2.16 4.09 0.52
C PRO A 24 -3.05 5.16 -0.12
N GLY A 25 -2.62 5.66 -1.27
CA GLY A 25 -3.48 6.36 -2.21
C GLY A 25 -4.48 5.41 -2.89
N PRO A 26 -5.27 5.91 -3.86
CA PRO A 26 -6.15 5.06 -4.65
C PRO A 26 -5.36 3.95 -5.37
N ILE A 27 -5.91 2.75 -5.43
CA ILE A 27 -5.34 1.67 -6.24
C ILE A 27 -5.70 1.95 -7.69
N GLU A 28 -4.70 2.15 -8.52
CA GLU A 28 -4.83 2.34 -9.96
C GLU A 28 -4.88 1.00 -10.67
N GLU A 29 -5.95 0.74 -11.43
CA GLU A 29 -5.98 -0.35 -12.39
C GLU A 29 -5.71 0.20 -13.79
N ARG A 30 -4.68 -0.33 -14.45
CA ARG A 30 -4.27 0.11 -15.78
C ARG A 30 -4.19 -1.06 -16.75
N ILE A 31 -4.52 -0.81 -18.02
CA ILE A 31 -4.27 -1.74 -19.13
C ILE A 31 -3.30 -1.04 -20.09
N GLY A 32 -2.08 -1.57 -20.17
CA GLY A 32 -0.96 -0.89 -20.82
C GLY A 32 -0.73 0.50 -20.20
N ARG A 33 -0.89 1.56 -21.01
CA ARG A 33 -0.72 2.96 -20.55
C ARG A 33 -2.01 3.62 -20.06
N ARG A 34 -3.16 2.97 -20.19
CA ARG A 34 -4.47 3.59 -19.90
C ARG A 34 -4.91 3.29 -18.47
N LEU A 35 -5.26 4.33 -17.70
CA LEU A 35 -5.98 4.18 -16.43
C LEU A 35 -7.41 3.76 -16.71
N VAL A 36 -7.84 2.65 -16.12
CA VAL A 36 -9.18 2.08 -16.29
C VAL A 36 -10.08 2.46 -15.14
N ARG A 37 -9.60 2.29 -13.90
CA ARG A 37 -10.33 2.70 -12.69
C ARG A 37 -9.39 3.03 -11.53
N LEU A 38 -9.97 3.75 -10.57
CA LEU A 38 -9.40 3.99 -9.25
C LEU A 38 -10.27 3.27 -8.22
N LEU A 39 -9.63 2.53 -7.34
CA LEU A 39 -10.29 1.81 -6.25
C LEU A 39 -9.89 2.43 -4.92
N ASP A 40 -10.87 2.54 -4.02
CA ASP A 40 -10.61 2.96 -2.65
C ASP A 40 -9.92 1.81 -1.89
N PRO A 41 -8.68 2.00 -1.38
CA PRO A 41 -7.98 0.97 -0.61
C PRO A 41 -8.70 0.60 0.70
N SER A 42 -9.66 1.41 1.17
CA SER A 42 -10.44 1.16 2.38
C SER A 42 -11.73 0.37 2.13
N SER A 43 -12.12 0.19 0.87
CA SER A 43 -13.27 -0.63 0.46
C SER A 43 -12.98 -2.13 0.57
N ASP A 44 -14.01 -2.97 0.65
CA ASP A 44 -13.84 -4.43 0.72
C ASP A 44 -13.04 -4.98 -0.48
N GLU A 45 -13.28 -4.45 -1.69
CA GLU A 45 -12.52 -4.82 -2.89
C GLU A 45 -11.06 -4.37 -2.78
N GLY A 46 -10.81 -3.12 -2.35
CA GLY A 46 -9.46 -2.60 -2.18
C GLY A 46 -8.65 -3.40 -1.17
N ILE A 47 -9.27 -3.75 -0.03
CA ILE A 47 -8.66 -4.61 1.00
C ILE A 47 -8.34 -5.99 0.43
N ALA A 48 -9.26 -6.60 -0.32
CA ALA A 48 -9.04 -7.91 -0.95
C ALA A 48 -7.89 -7.86 -1.97
N LEU A 49 -7.79 -6.80 -2.77
CA LEU A 49 -6.70 -6.61 -3.73
C LEU A 49 -5.35 -6.40 -3.06
N LEU A 50 -5.28 -5.59 -2.00
CA LEU A 50 -4.04 -5.41 -1.23
C LEU A 50 -3.58 -6.72 -0.59
N ARG A 51 -4.51 -7.53 -0.06
CA ARG A 51 -4.21 -8.84 0.51
C ARG A 51 -3.78 -9.89 -0.52
N SER A 52 -4.22 -9.77 -1.77
CA SER A 52 -3.91 -10.76 -2.83
C SER A 52 -2.48 -10.70 -3.35
N ARG A 53 -1.69 -9.69 -2.94
CA ARG A 53 -0.33 -9.41 -3.45
C ARG A 53 -0.27 -9.17 -4.96
N CYS A 54 -1.39 -8.80 -5.59
CA CYS A 54 -1.45 -8.45 -7.02
C CYS A 54 -1.24 -6.95 -7.28
N VAL A 55 -1.15 -6.13 -6.22
CA VAL A 55 -0.96 -4.69 -6.31
C VAL A 55 0.52 -4.37 -6.14
N GLU A 56 1.11 -3.67 -7.10
CA GLU A 56 2.45 -3.11 -6.98
C GLU A 56 2.43 -1.91 -6.03
N LEU A 57 3.21 -1.98 -4.96
CA LEU A 57 3.37 -0.91 -3.98
C LEU A 57 4.52 0.01 -4.39
N ILE A 58 4.26 1.30 -4.33
CA ILE A 58 5.23 2.34 -4.61
C ILE A 58 5.38 3.20 -3.38
N GLY A 59 6.61 3.40 -2.95
CA GLY A 59 6.93 4.22 -1.81
C GLY A 59 6.68 5.72 -2.05
N PRO A 60 6.79 6.51 -0.98
CA PRO A 60 6.47 7.94 -1.00
C PRO A 60 7.38 8.78 -1.88
N GLU A 61 8.55 8.27 -2.27
CA GLU A 61 9.49 8.96 -3.17
C GLU A 61 9.41 8.41 -4.60
N GLY A 62 8.41 7.57 -4.88
CA GLY A 62 8.19 6.96 -6.19
C GLY A 62 9.00 5.67 -6.41
N GLU A 63 9.71 5.19 -5.39
CA GLU A 63 10.49 3.95 -5.47
C GLU A 63 9.58 2.71 -5.47
N PRO A 64 9.85 1.69 -6.30
CA PRO A 64 9.08 0.46 -6.25
C PRO A 64 9.42 -0.34 -4.99
N LEU A 65 8.40 -0.68 -4.19
CA LEU A 65 8.51 -1.63 -3.07
C LEU A 65 8.18 -3.05 -3.51
N GLY A 66 7.48 -3.20 -4.64
CA GLY A 66 7.14 -4.49 -5.23
C GLY A 66 5.75 -5.01 -4.82
N PHE A 67 5.55 -6.31 -4.97
CA PHE A 67 4.28 -7.01 -4.68
C PHE A 67 4.34 -7.61 -3.28
N LEU A 68 3.95 -6.82 -2.28
CA LEU A 68 4.05 -7.19 -0.87
C LEU A 68 2.67 -7.39 -0.26
N SER A 69 2.60 -8.21 0.79
CA SER A 69 1.41 -8.21 1.64
C SER A 69 1.30 -6.90 2.43
N PRO A 70 0.11 -6.57 2.94
CA PRO A 70 -0.07 -5.46 3.87
C PRO A 70 0.91 -5.44 5.04
N GLU A 71 1.18 -6.61 5.64
CA GLU A 71 2.09 -6.74 6.77
C GLU A 71 3.54 -6.46 6.34
N GLU A 72 3.98 -7.02 5.22
CA GLU A 72 5.32 -6.81 4.66
C GLU A 72 5.53 -5.32 4.33
N ALA A 73 4.54 -4.69 3.68
CA ALA A 73 4.55 -3.26 3.36
C ALA A 73 4.62 -2.40 4.62
N SER A 74 3.85 -2.74 5.65
CA SER A 74 3.83 -2.03 6.93
C SER A 74 5.18 -2.11 7.64
N CYS A 75 5.80 -3.30 7.68
CA CYS A 75 7.14 -3.47 8.25
C CYS A 75 8.19 -2.59 7.55
N LEU A 76 8.18 -2.52 6.22
CA LEU A 76 9.12 -1.68 5.45
C LEU A 76 8.90 -0.19 5.69
N LEU A 77 7.65 0.26 5.69
CA LEU A 77 7.29 1.66 5.94
C LEU A 77 7.64 2.08 7.37
N ARG A 78 7.38 1.22 8.36
CA ARG A 78 7.77 1.46 9.76
C ARG A 78 9.28 1.63 9.87
N ALA A 79 10.06 0.69 9.33
CA ALA A 79 11.52 0.77 9.34
C ALA A 79 12.06 2.02 8.62
N ARG A 80 11.34 2.52 7.60
CA ARG A 80 11.66 3.81 6.95
C ARG A 80 11.41 5.00 7.88
N LEU A 81 10.23 5.07 8.50
CA LEU A 81 9.87 6.15 9.42
C LEU A 81 10.79 6.18 10.65
N GLU A 82 11.10 5.02 11.23
CA GLU A 82 12.03 4.88 12.35
C GLU A 82 13.44 5.34 12.00
N ARG A 83 13.95 4.99 10.82
CA ARG A 83 15.25 5.52 10.33
C ARG A 83 15.20 7.04 10.19
N ARG A 84 14.12 7.61 9.65
CA ARG A 84 13.98 9.07 9.55
C ARG A 84 13.88 9.76 10.90
N LEU A 85 13.36 9.10 11.93
CA LEU A 85 13.34 9.65 13.30
C LEU A 85 14.75 9.83 13.89
N THR A 86 15.77 9.14 13.35
CA THR A 86 17.16 9.33 13.77
C THR A 86 17.85 10.52 13.09
N ASP A 87 17.21 11.12 12.07
CA ASP A 87 17.73 12.30 11.38
C ASP A 87 17.36 13.57 12.18
N PRO A 88 18.35 14.35 12.66
CA PRO A 88 18.09 15.56 13.44
C PRO A 88 17.39 16.68 12.64
N GLY A 89 17.35 16.59 11.31
CA GLY A 89 16.62 17.54 10.45
C GLY A 89 15.16 17.17 10.20
N ALA A 90 14.68 16.03 10.69
CA ALA A 90 13.34 15.55 10.41
C ALA A 90 12.29 16.06 11.40
N ASP A 91 11.06 16.26 10.92
CA ASP A 91 9.91 16.56 11.77
C ASP A 91 9.47 15.31 12.53
N ALA A 92 9.98 15.17 13.77
CA ALA A 92 9.68 14.04 14.62
C ALA A 92 8.20 13.92 15.03
N ALA A 93 7.44 15.02 15.02
CA ALA A 93 6.01 14.96 15.32
C ALA A 93 5.24 14.33 14.16
N ALA A 94 5.50 14.79 12.93
CA ALA A 94 4.91 14.23 11.71
C ALA A 94 5.27 12.75 11.51
N LEU A 95 6.51 12.35 11.80
CA LEU A 95 6.95 10.96 11.68
C LEU A 95 6.25 10.03 12.68
N ARG A 96 6.09 10.46 13.94
CA ARG A 96 5.34 9.69 14.96
C ARG A 96 3.86 9.55 14.59
N GLU A 97 3.27 10.59 14.03
CA GLU A 97 1.90 10.53 13.54
C GLU A 97 1.77 9.54 12.36
N GLY A 98 2.76 9.52 11.46
CA GLY A 98 2.83 8.51 10.39
C GLY A 98 2.90 7.09 10.91
N LEU A 99 3.71 6.84 11.95
CA LEU A 99 3.77 5.52 12.60
C LEU A 99 2.42 5.10 13.19
N ALA A 100 1.73 6.00 13.88
CA ALA A 100 0.41 5.72 14.43
C ALA A 100 -0.65 5.40 13.35
N ARG A 101 -0.62 6.12 12.22
CA ARG A 101 -1.51 5.85 11.07
C ARG A 101 -1.21 4.50 10.44
N LEU A 102 0.07 4.15 10.31
CA LEU A 102 0.51 2.87 9.77
C LEU A 102 0.04 1.71 10.65
N ASP A 103 0.12 1.86 11.97
CA ASP A 103 -0.37 0.86 12.92
C ASP A 103 -1.88 0.66 12.79
N ALA A 104 -2.65 1.75 12.74
CA ALA A 104 -4.10 1.68 12.53
C ALA A 104 -4.49 1.01 11.20
N TRP A 105 -3.71 1.28 10.14
CA TRP A 105 -3.91 0.64 8.84
C TRP A 105 -3.57 -0.85 8.86
N SER A 106 -2.45 -1.22 9.48
CA SER A 106 -2.04 -2.62 9.66
C SER A 106 -3.07 -3.40 10.47
N GLU A 107 -3.64 -2.81 11.54
CA GLU A 107 -4.71 -3.45 12.30
C GLU A 107 -5.97 -3.69 11.47
N ARG A 108 -6.35 -2.70 10.63
CA ARG A 108 -7.51 -2.81 9.75
C ARG A 108 -7.30 -3.90 8.68
N LEU A 109 -6.09 -4.06 8.17
CA LEU A 109 -5.75 -5.08 7.18
C LEU A 109 -5.44 -6.45 7.77
N GLY A 110 -5.04 -6.53 9.04
CA GLY A 110 -4.77 -7.79 9.76
C GLY A 110 -5.99 -8.38 10.47
N ARG A 111 -7.04 -7.60 10.75
CA ARG A 111 -8.32 -8.13 11.26
C ARG A 111 -9.10 -8.75 10.10
N SER A 112 -9.25 -10.07 10.13
CA SER A 112 -10.15 -10.84 9.28
C SER A 112 -10.85 -11.90 10.10
#